data_AF-A0A2D4KWZ7-F1
#
_entry.id   AF-A0A2D4KWZ7-F1
#
_cell.length_a   1.000
_cell.length_b   1.000
_cell.length_c   1.000
_cell.angle_alpha   90.00
_cell.angle_beta   90.00
_cell.angle_gamma   90.00
#
_symmetry.space_group_name_H-M   'P 1'
#
loop_
_entity.id
_entity.type
_entity.pdbx_description
1 polymer ?
#
loop_
_entity_poly.entity_id
_entity_poly.type
_entity_poly.pdbx_seq_one_letter_code
_entity_poly.pdbx_strand_id
1 'polypeptide(L)'
;DAPSSDSSAAAQQKAIKSLFGDDDKEICEESEIIPTLEPLPPNEVPGHQSVFMNEPRLSDFKQVLLREGVQAEFVGGVLVCNNLVAVRRTETGRIGLEGCLCEDFYKIRDLLYEQYAIV
;
A
#
# COMPACT_ATOMS: atom_id res chain seq x y z
N ASP A 1 62.88 3.08 -35.21
CA ASP A 1 62.07 3.17 -36.43
C ASP A 1 61.09 2.03 -36.55
N ALA A 2 59.84 2.34 -36.93
CA ALA A 2 58.84 1.37 -37.36
C ALA A 2 59.24 0.72 -38.70
N PRO A 3 58.61 -0.39 -39.10
CA PRO A 3 57.58 -0.22 -40.12
C PRO A 3 56.35 -1.15 -39.99
N SER A 4 55.30 -0.67 -40.66
CA SER A 4 53.94 -1.14 -40.92
C SER A 4 53.79 -2.44 -41.72
N SER A 5 52.69 -3.17 -41.50
CA SER A 5 51.97 -3.88 -42.58
C SER A 5 50.48 -4.07 -42.26
N ASP A 6 49.66 -3.69 -43.25
CA ASP A 6 48.21 -3.49 -43.25
C ASP A 6 47.35 -4.76 -43.16
N SER A 7 46.09 -4.59 -42.73
CA SER A 7 44.87 -4.91 -43.52
C SER A 7 43.73 -5.53 -42.68
N SER A 8 42.85 -4.73 -42.08
CA SER A 8 41.45 -5.17 -41.82
C SER A 8 40.44 -4.08 -41.39
N ALA A 9 40.69 -2.78 -41.58
CA ALA A 9 39.79 -1.74 -41.04
C ALA A 9 38.78 -1.16 -42.05
N ALA A 10 38.89 -1.49 -43.35
CA ALA A 10 38.10 -0.80 -44.39
C ALA A 10 36.73 -1.44 -44.71
N ALA A 11 36.41 -2.64 -44.19
CA ALA A 11 35.16 -3.35 -44.54
C ALA A 11 34.02 -3.19 -43.53
N GLN A 12 34.24 -2.60 -42.36
CA GLN A 12 33.21 -2.51 -41.30
C GLN A 12 32.61 -1.10 -41.14
N GLN A 13 33.09 -0.10 -41.87
CA GLN A 13 32.60 1.29 -41.74
C GLN A 13 31.36 1.62 -42.58
N LYS A 14 30.84 0.67 -43.37
CA LYS A 14 29.68 0.90 -44.26
C LYS A 14 28.34 0.35 -43.74
N ALA A 15 28.32 -0.31 -42.58
CA ALA A 15 27.11 -0.92 -42.03
C ALA A 15 26.44 -0.14 -40.88
N ILE A 16 27.11 0.86 -40.30
CA ILE A 16 26.55 1.66 -39.19
C ILE A 16 26.12 3.07 -39.59
N LYS A 17 26.41 3.50 -40.82
CA LYS A 17 26.05 4.83 -41.36
C LYS A 17 24.73 4.86 -42.13
N SER A 18 24.02 3.74 -42.19
CA SER A 18 22.69 3.63 -42.82
C SER A 18 21.55 3.44 -41.80
N LEU A 19 21.82 3.61 -40.50
CA LEU A 19 20.80 3.46 -39.46
C LEU A 19 20.18 4.79 -39.00
N PHE A 20 20.75 5.91 -39.44
CA PHE A 20 20.15 7.24 -39.26
C PHE A 20 19.73 7.74 -40.64
N GLY A 21 18.79 7.02 -41.25
CA GLY A 21 18.00 7.59 -42.32
C GLY A 21 17.10 8.66 -41.70
N ASP A 22 17.17 9.87 -42.27
CA ASP A 22 16.11 10.87 -42.18
C ASP A 22 14.82 10.22 -42.66
N ASP A 23 14.03 9.70 -41.72
CA ASP A 23 12.59 9.65 -41.88
C ASP A 23 12.07 10.85 -41.10
N ASP A 24 11.73 11.90 -41.84
CA ASP A 24 10.89 13.02 -41.42
C ASP A 24 9.54 12.49 -40.93
N LYS A 25 9.55 11.92 -39.73
CA LYS A 25 8.36 11.68 -38.95
C LYS A 25 8.26 12.88 -38.03
N GLU A 26 7.44 13.86 -38.42
CA GLU A 26 6.72 14.68 -37.46
C GLU A 26 5.88 13.73 -36.59
N ILE A 27 6.53 13.06 -35.64
CA ILE A 27 5.90 12.69 -34.40
C ILE A 27 5.88 14.03 -33.69
N CYS A 28 4.82 14.80 -33.95
CA CYS A 28 4.44 15.86 -33.04
C CYS A 28 4.60 15.27 -31.65
N GLU A 29 5.48 15.87 -30.86
CA GLU A 29 5.58 15.64 -29.43
C GLU A 29 4.24 16.10 -28.84
N GLU A 30 3.19 15.30 -29.04
CA GLU A 30 2.05 15.20 -28.15
C GLU A 30 2.66 14.66 -26.86
N SER A 31 3.34 15.56 -26.18
CA SER A 31 3.95 15.37 -24.89
C SER A 31 2.93 14.60 -24.07
N GLU A 32 3.42 13.55 -23.42
CA GLU A 32 2.75 12.80 -22.37
C GLU A 32 2.28 13.79 -21.28
N ILE A 33 1.20 14.54 -21.55
CA ILE A 33 0.69 15.55 -20.64
C ILE A 33 0.00 14.76 -19.55
N ILE A 34 0.76 14.52 -18.49
CA ILE A 34 0.23 14.01 -17.24
C ILE A 34 -0.74 15.08 -16.75
N PRO A 35 -2.05 14.82 -16.72
CA PRO A 35 -2.99 15.81 -16.23
C PRO A 35 -2.65 16.12 -14.78
N THR A 36 -2.31 17.38 -14.51
CA THR A 36 -2.06 17.89 -13.16
C THR A 36 -3.30 18.62 -12.65
N LEU A 37 -3.66 18.38 -11.40
CA LEU A 37 -4.75 19.10 -10.75
C LEU A 37 -4.29 20.50 -10.32
N GLU A 38 -5.16 21.47 -10.50
CA GLU A 38 -4.95 22.84 -10.04
C GLU A 38 -5.49 22.97 -8.60
N PRO A 39 -4.70 23.53 -7.65
CA PRO A 39 -5.14 23.66 -6.27
C PRO A 39 -6.34 24.60 -6.18
N LEU A 40 -7.40 24.18 -5.49
CA LEU A 40 -8.52 25.07 -5.19
C LEU A 40 -8.03 26.27 -4.36
N PRO A 41 -8.50 27.49 -4.67
CA PRO A 41 -8.14 28.64 -3.88
C PRO A 41 -8.70 28.51 -2.45
N PRO A 42 -8.04 29.08 -1.42
CA PRO A 42 -8.35 28.80 -0.01
C PRO A 42 -9.80 29.11 0.42
N ASN A 43 -10.48 29.97 -0.32
CA ASN A 43 -11.88 30.35 -0.14
C ASN A 43 -12.87 29.30 -0.68
N GLU A 44 -12.41 28.36 -1.51
CA GLU A 44 -13.23 27.33 -2.16
C GLU A 44 -12.87 25.92 -1.68
N VAL A 45 -11.87 25.76 -0.80
CA VAL A 45 -11.56 24.48 -0.16
C VAL A 45 -12.67 24.18 0.85
N PRO A 46 -13.54 23.17 0.61
CA PRO A 46 -14.50 22.76 1.62
C PRO A 46 -13.73 22.27 2.84
N GLY A 47 -14.05 22.77 4.03
CA GLY A 47 -13.43 22.28 5.26
C GLY A 47 -13.66 20.78 5.39
N HIS A 48 -12.59 19.99 5.44
CA HIS A 48 -12.67 18.57 5.74
C HIS A 48 -12.61 18.39 7.25
N GLN A 49 -13.51 17.57 7.82
CA GLN A 49 -13.31 17.13 9.19
C GLN A 49 -12.03 16.28 9.24
N SER A 50 -11.10 16.66 10.10
CA SER A 50 -9.95 15.83 10.43
C SER A 50 -10.45 14.58 11.15
N VAL A 51 -10.47 13.45 10.42
CA VAL A 51 -10.73 12.14 11.02
C VAL A 51 -9.42 11.64 11.60
N PHE A 52 -9.28 11.75 12.92
CA PHE A 52 -8.18 11.12 13.64
C PHE A 52 -8.45 9.62 13.68
N MET A 53 -7.74 8.87 12.84
CA MET A 53 -7.73 7.42 12.91
C MET A 53 -6.97 7.04 14.18
N ASN A 54 -7.71 6.83 15.27
CA ASN A 54 -7.11 6.43 16.53
C ASN A 54 -6.38 5.11 16.30
N GLU A 55 -5.14 4.97 16.81
CA GLU A 55 -4.49 3.67 16.79
C GLU A 55 -5.44 2.66 17.45
N PRO A 56 -5.69 1.49 16.84
CA PRO A 56 -6.66 0.56 17.38
C PRO A 56 -6.16 0.05 18.73
N ARG A 57 -6.77 0.57 19.79
CA ARG A 57 -6.47 0.19 21.17
C ARG A 57 -7.32 -1.01 21.53
N LEU A 58 -6.67 -2.14 21.82
CA LEU A 58 -7.35 -3.35 22.28
C LEU A 58 -8.19 -3.10 23.56
N SER A 59 -7.86 -2.06 24.34
CA SER A 59 -8.65 -1.65 25.53
C SER A 59 -10.05 -1.19 25.16
N ASP A 60 -10.19 -0.49 24.05
CA ASP A 60 -11.46 0.08 23.60
C ASP A 60 -12.28 -1.06 22.98
N PHE A 61 -11.62 -1.93 22.21
CA PHE A 61 -12.24 -3.16 21.69
C PHE A 61 -12.77 -4.07 22.81
N LYS A 62 -12.05 -4.20 23.93
CA LYS A 62 -12.54 -4.92 25.12
C LYS A 62 -13.89 -4.37 25.61
N GLN A 63 -14.08 -3.05 25.62
CA GLN A 63 -15.35 -2.45 26.04
C GLN A 63 -16.49 -2.78 25.06
N VAL A 64 -16.20 -2.80 23.76
CA VAL A 64 -17.17 -3.20 22.72
C VAL A 64 -17.58 -4.66 22.93
N LEU A 65 -16.61 -5.55 23.13
CA LEU A 65 -16.87 -6.98 23.38
C LEU A 65 -17.74 -7.20 24.62
N LEU A 66 -17.45 -6.51 25.72
CA LEU A 66 -18.23 -6.60 26.96
C LEU A 66 -19.68 -6.13 26.75
N ARG A 67 -19.91 -5.09 25.94
CA ARG A 67 -21.26 -4.61 25.60
C ARG A 67 -22.05 -5.64 24.79
N GLU A 68 -21.37 -6.39 23.95
CA GLU A 68 -21.91 -7.48 23.12
C GLU A 68 -22.07 -8.82 23.87
N GLY A 69 -21.78 -8.83 25.18
CA GLY A 69 -21.90 -10.00 26.04
C GLY A 69 -20.71 -10.98 25.95
N VAL A 70 -19.63 -10.60 25.28
CA VAL A 70 -18.40 -11.40 25.17
C VAL A 70 -17.47 -11.07 26.33
N GLN A 71 -17.08 -12.08 27.11
CA GLN A 71 -16.09 -11.91 28.18
C GLN A 71 -14.72 -11.68 27.55
N ALA A 72 -14.02 -10.62 27.96
CA ALA A 72 -12.71 -10.29 27.40
C ALA A 72 -11.69 -9.89 28.49
N GLU A 73 -10.54 -10.53 28.50
CA GLU A 73 -9.47 -10.36 29.50
C GLU A 73 -8.10 -10.15 28.84
N PHE A 74 -7.27 -9.31 29.45
CA PHE A 74 -5.89 -9.11 28.99
C PHE A 74 -4.96 -10.12 29.66
N VAL A 75 -4.30 -10.94 28.85
CA VAL A 75 -3.32 -11.93 29.31
C VAL A 75 -2.04 -11.77 28.48
N GLY A 76 -0.95 -11.36 29.11
CA GLY A 76 0.36 -11.25 28.43
C GLY A 76 0.39 -10.30 27.23
N GLY A 77 -0.45 -9.27 27.21
CA GLY A 77 -0.54 -8.32 26.07
C GLY A 77 -1.47 -8.78 24.94
N VAL A 78 -2.17 -9.90 25.11
CA VAL A 78 -3.19 -10.43 24.20
C VAL A 78 -4.57 -10.27 24.85
N LEU A 79 -5.59 -9.97 24.05
CA LEU A 79 -6.98 -9.89 24.51
C LEU A 79 -7.68 -11.22 24.27
N VAL A 80 -7.94 -11.98 25.33
CA VAL A 80 -8.59 -13.29 25.29
C VAL A 80 -10.08 -13.12 25.49
N CYS A 81 -10.88 -13.65 24.57
CA CYS A 81 -12.33 -13.54 24.48
C CYS A 81 -12.99 -14.91 24.70
N ASN A 82 -13.90 -15.02 25.67
CA ASN A 82 -14.60 -16.24 26.08
C ASN A 82 -13.68 -17.46 26.31
N ASN A 83 -12.40 -17.24 26.60
CA ASN A 83 -11.36 -18.28 26.68
C ASN A 83 -11.20 -19.13 25.41
N LEU A 84 -11.77 -18.72 24.28
CA LEU A 84 -11.78 -19.46 23.01
C LEU A 84 -11.04 -18.74 21.88
N VAL A 85 -11.08 -17.40 21.89
CA VAL A 85 -10.53 -16.55 20.83
C VAL A 85 -9.54 -15.57 21.46
N ALA A 86 -8.45 -15.28 20.77
CA ALA A 86 -7.40 -14.38 21.20
C ALA A 86 -7.16 -13.31 20.12
N VAL A 87 -7.13 -12.05 20.53
CA VAL A 87 -6.85 -10.90 19.67
C VAL A 87 -5.53 -10.30 20.10
N ARG A 88 -4.55 -10.27 19.19
CA ARG A 88 -3.21 -9.71 19.46
C ARG A 88 -2.83 -8.67 18.43
N ARG A 89 -2.07 -7.68 18.89
CA ARG A 89 -1.38 -6.75 18.00
C ARG A 89 0.00 -7.32 17.69
N THR A 90 0.30 -7.47 16.40
CA THR A 90 1.63 -7.86 15.91
C THR A 90 2.61 -6.70 15.99
N GLU A 91 3.91 -6.98 15.94
CA GLU A 91 4.96 -5.95 15.94
C GLU A 91 4.82 -4.98 14.77
N THR A 92 4.29 -5.45 13.63
CA THR A 92 4.03 -4.65 12.43
C THR A 92 2.78 -3.79 12.54
N GLY A 93 2.15 -3.71 13.73
CA GLY A 93 0.93 -2.92 13.97
C GLY A 93 -0.36 -3.54 13.45
N ARG A 94 -0.32 -4.75 12.87
CA ARG A 94 -1.52 -5.46 12.38
C ARG A 94 -2.23 -6.17 13.53
N ILE A 95 -3.55 -6.24 13.46
CA ILE A 95 -4.35 -7.03 14.40
C ILE A 95 -4.49 -8.45 13.86
N GLY A 96 -4.11 -9.43 14.67
CA GLY A 96 -4.32 -10.85 14.42
C GLY A 96 -5.44 -11.38 15.32
N LEU A 97 -6.29 -12.24 14.74
CA LEU A 97 -7.35 -12.97 15.43
C LEU A 97 -7.01 -14.47 15.38
N GLU A 98 -6.89 -15.10 16.54
CA GLU A 98 -6.50 -16.51 16.71
C GLU A 98 -7.58 -17.24 17.52
N GLY A 99 -7.88 -18.50 17.21
CA GLY A 99 -8.88 -19.27 17.97
C GLY A 99 -9.57 -20.36 17.16
N CYS A 100 -10.50 -21.07 17.81
CA CYS A 100 -11.35 -22.06 17.16
C CYS A 100 -12.42 -21.37 16.29
N LEU A 101 -12.73 -21.95 15.12
CA LEU A 101 -13.83 -21.47 14.27
C LEU A 101 -15.17 -21.82 14.93
N CYS A 102 -15.75 -20.86 15.63
CA CYS A 102 -17.04 -20.95 16.28
C CYS A 102 -17.85 -19.66 16.07
N GLU A 103 -19.09 -19.63 16.56
CA GLU A 103 -19.95 -18.45 16.47
C GLU A 103 -19.29 -17.19 17.08
N ASP A 104 -18.64 -17.34 18.24
CA ASP A 104 -17.90 -16.25 18.89
C ASP A 104 -16.77 -15.71 18.01
N PHE A 105 -16.04 -16.57 17.30
CA PHE A 105 -14.97 -16.15 16.40
C PHE A 105 -15.49 -15.25 15.28
N TYR A 106 -16.60 -15.64 14.65
CA TYR A 106 -17.21 -14.84 13.59
C TYR A 106 -17.79 -13.53 14.14
N LYS A 107 -18.47 -13.58 15.28
CA LYS A 107 -19.01 -12.39 15.95
C LYS A 107 -17.90 -11.39 16.28
N ILE A 108 -16.80 -11.86 16.87
CA ILE A 108 -15.65 -11.01 17.24
C ILE A 108 -15.00 -10.42 15.97
N ARG A 109 -14.82 -11.22 14.91
CA ARG A 109 -14.24 -10.76 13.65
C ARG A 109 -15.07 -9.63 13.03
N ASP A 110 -16.38 -9.79 13.01
CA ASP A 110 -17.27 -8.81 12.40
C ASP A 110 -17.24 -7.48 13.18
N LEU A 111 -17.25 -7.53 14.51
CA LEU A 111 -17.04 -6.34 15.37
C LEU A 111 -15.70 -5.67 15.13
N LEU A 112 -14.65 -6.46 14.90
CA LEU A 112 -13.30 -5.96 14.67
C LEU A 112 -13.21 -5.22 13.33
N TYR A 113 -13.86 -5.74 12.28
CA TYR A 113 -13.97 -5.06 11.00
C TYR A 113 -14.85 -3.82 11.05
N GLU A 114 -15.96 -3.85 11.79
CA GLU A 114 -16.83 -2.68 11.93
C GLU A 114 -16.11 -1.48 12.58
N GLN A 115 -15.21 -1.74 13.54
CA GLN A 115 -14.47 -0.68 14.23
C GLN A 115 -13.17 -0.25 13.53
N TYR A 116 -12.51 -1.15 12.81
CA TYR A 116 -11.12 -0.94 12.34
C TYR A 116 -10.87 -1.23 10.86
N ALA A 117 -11.85 -1.71 10.10
CA ALA A 117 -11.72 -1.77 8.64
C ALA A 117 -12.01 -0.38 8.04
N ILE A 118 -11.11 0.09 7.18
CA ILE A 118 -11.32 1.27 6.35
C ILE A 118 -11.81 0.74 5.00
N VAL A 119 -12.96 1.24 4.53
CA VAL A 119 -13.51 0.96 3.19
C VAL A 119 -13.10 2.05 2.23
#